data_AF-A0A150SN49-F1
#
_entry.id   AF-A0A150SN49-F1
#
_cell.length_a   1.000
_cell.length_b   1.000
_cell.length_c   1.000
_cell.angle_alpha   90.00
_cell.angle_beta   90.00
_cell.angle_gamma   90.00
#
_symmetry.space_group_name_H-M   'P 1'
#
loop_
_entity.id
_entity.type
_entity.pdbx_description
1 polymer ?
#
loop_
_entity_poly.entity_id
_entity_poly.type
_entity_poly.pdbx_seq_one_letter_code
_entity_poly.pdbx_strand_id
1 'polypeptide(L)'
;MTKGACLCGTVRYEIDGPFQTMLNCHCSMCRKFHGAAFATAAVAPLQGFRWLAGEHAVRASSASPYRSFCVTCGAAAPLLAPDRQLALVHAGNLEGDLGIEPQFHQLVGSKAPWYTITDSLPQFERWPPGTQAPVVERPAVEAREGVTQGSCLCGDVAFEFDGTPLRMMYCHCTRCRRGRSAAHAANVFVALDRFRWVRGEARVASYKLPEARFFSVAFCTGCGGAAPRLSPERGFAVVPAGTLDTDPGIRPAAHIFVGSKASWFRITGDVPQFDELPPQA
;
A
#
# COMPACT_ATOMS: atom_id res chain seq x y z
N MET A 1 -6.10 24.09 3.83
CA MET A 1 -5.13 23.52 2.87
C MET A 1 -4.48 22.29 3.50
N THR A 2 -4.60 21.15 2.84
CA THR A 2 -4.05 19.86 3.29
C THR A 2 -2.73 19.60 2.58
N LYS A 3 -1.66 19.30 3.33
CA LYS A 3 -0.34 19.00 2.76
C LYS A 3 -0.18 17.49 2.56
N GLY A 4 0.52 17.12 1.50
CA GLY A 4 0.90 15.74 1.22
C GLY A 4 2.38 15.61 0.90
N ALA A 5 2.98 14.50 1.32
CA ALA A 5 4.37 14.19 1.03
C ALA A 5 4.60 12.68 0.87
N CYS A 6 5.51 12.31 -0.03
CA CYS A 6 6.02 10.93 -0.08
C CYS A 6 6.89 10.61 1.16
N LEU A 7 7.26 9.34 1.34
CA LEU A 7 8.04 8.90 2.49
C LEU A 7 9.37 9.66 2.65
N CYS A 8 10.10 9.90 1.55
CA CYS A 8 11.39 10.58 1.59
C CYS A 8 11.30 12.11 1.57
N GLY A 9 10.09 12.69 1.45
CA GLY A 9 9.88 14.14 1.40
C GLY A 9 10.26 14.82 0.09
N THR A 10 10.77 14.10 -0.92
CA THR A 10 11.12 14.66 -2.24
C THR A 10 9.88 15.21 -2.94
N VAL A 11 8.82 14.41 -3.02
CA VAL A 11 7.53 14.79 -3.62
C VAL A 11 6.67 15.42 -2.54
N ARG A 12 6.29 16.69 -2.75
CA ARG A 12 5.42 17.46 -1.85
C ARG A 12 4.38 18.22 -2.64
N TYR A 13 3.16 18.27 -2.12
CA TYR A 13 2.02 18.92 -2.75
C TYR A 13 1.05 19.44 -1.69
N GLU A 14 0.13 20.28 -2.11
CA GLU A 14 -0.99 20.74 -1.32
C GLU A 14 -2.31 20.56 -2.08
N ILE A 15 -3.38 20.39 -1.31
CA ILE A 15 -4.76 20.36 -1.79
C ILE A 15 -5.53 21.44 -1.02
N ASP A 16 -6.02 22.42 -1.76
CA ASP A 16 -7.09 23.29 -1.34
C ASP A 16 -8.41 22.58 -1.61
N GLY A 17 -9.14 22.26 -0.54
CA GLY A 17 -10.29 21.36 -0.57
C GLY A 17 -11.53 21.95 -1.26
N PRO A 18 -12.71 21.33 -1.08
CA PRO A 18 -12.97 20.16 -0.24
C PRO A 18 -12.55 18.84 -0.90
N PHE A 19 -12.29 17.82 -0.07
CA PHE A 19 -12.32 16.44 -0.56
C PHE A 19 -13.77 16.05 -0.85
N GLN A 20 -14.02 15.56 -2.06
CA GLN A 20 -15.36 15.18 -2.53
C GLN A 20 -15.73 13.77 -2.05
N THR A 21 -14.76 12.86 -2.11
CA THR A 21 -14.94 11.45 -1.75
C THR A 21 -13.66 10.88 -1.17
N MET A 22 -13.78 9.99 -0.19
CA MET A 22 -12.70 9.08 0.21
C MET A 22 -13.17 7.63 0.11
N LEU A 23 -12.34 6.74 -0.43
CA LEU A 23 -12.70 5.35 -0.68
C LEU A 23 -11.55 4.38 -0.47
N ASN A 24 -11.91 3.12 -0.21
CA ASN A 24 -10.98 2.00 -0.16
C ASN A 24 -11.12 1.13 -1.42
N CYS A 25 -10.05 1.02 -2.20
CA CYS A 25 -10.01 0.21 -3.43
C CYS A 25 -9.25 -1.10 -3.20
N HIS A 26 -9.95 -2.22 -3.41
CA HIS A 26 -9.44 -3.56 -3.10
C HIS A 26 -8.83 -4.31 -4.28
N CYS A 27 -8.90 -3.76 -5.49
CA CYS A 27 -8.45 -4.50 -6.67
C CYS A 27 -6.99 -4.95 -6.56
N SER A 28 -6.68 -6.11 -7.14
CA SER A 28 -5.35 -6.71 -7.09
C SER A 28 -4.24 -5.71 -7.43
N MET A 29 -4.44 -4.84 -8.41
CA MET A 29 -3.48 -3.79 -8.76
C MET A 29 -3.23 -2.78 -7.62
N CYS A 30 -4.27 -2.32 -6.92
CA CYS A 30 -4.14 -1.42 -5.77
C CYS A 30 -3.42 -2.11 -4.60
N ARG A 31 -3.77 -3.37 -4.29
CA ARG A 31 -3.06 -4.14 -3.25
C ARG A 31 -1.58 -4.29 -3.56
N LYS A 32 -1.26 -4.66 -4.81
CA LYS A 32 0.11 -4.86 -5.31
C LYS A 32 0.94 -3.60 -5.25
N PHE A 33 0.35 -2.49 -5.67
CA PHE A 33 1.05 -1.22 -5.73
C PHE A 33 1.39 -0.71 -4.33
N HIS A 34 0.40 -0.68 -3.45
CA HIS A 34 0.56 -0.19 -2.08
C HIS A 34 1.23 -1.22 -1.15
N GLY A 35 1.25 -2.50 -1.51
CA GLY A 35 1.70 -3.59 -0.63
C GLY A 35 0.84 -3.77 0.62
N ALA A 36 -0.40 -3.30 0.58
CA ALA A 36 -1.36 -3.31 1.69
C ALA A 36 -2.65 -4.04 1.28
N ALA A 37 -3.61 -4.15 2.22
CA ALA A 37 -4.89 -4.82 1.98
C ALA A 37 -5.74 -4.12 0.90
N PHE A 38 -5.61 -2.80 0.80
CA PHE A 38 -6.31 -1.92 -0.14
C PHE A 38 -5.51 -0.62 -0.31
N ALA A 39 -5.89 0.17 -1.32
CA ALA A 39 -5.51 1.57 -1.42
C ALA A 39 -6.59 2.45 -0.76
N THR A 40 -6.21 3.47 -0.02
CA THR A 40 -7.14 4.53 0.41
C THR A 40 -6.86 5.80 -0.38
N ALA A 41 -7.84 6.25 -1.16
CA ALA A 41 -7.74 7.44 -1.99
C ALA A 41 -8.74 8.49 -1.53
N ALA A 42 -8.30 9.75 -1.45
CA ALA A 42 -9.15 10.91 -1.34
C ALA A 42 -9.19 11.63 -2.70
N VAL A 43 -10.36 12.08 -3.10
CA VAL A 43 -10.62 12.73 -4.39
C VAL A 43 -10.91 14.20 -4.15
N ALA A 44 -10.25 15.08 -4.89
CA ALA A 44 -10.46 16.53 -4.84
C ALA A 44 -10.53 17.12 -6.25
N PRO A 45 -11.10 18.32 -6.42
CA PRO A 45 -11.01 19.08 -7.66
C PRO A 45 -9.55 19.32 -8.06
N LEU A 46 -9.22 19.15 -9.34
CA LEU A 46 -7.86 19.37 -9.84
C LEU A 46 -7.38 20.82 -9.60
N GLN A 47 -8.27 21.81 -9.71
CA GLN A 47 -7.97 23.22 -9.46
C GLN A 47 -7.43 23.51 -8.05
N GLY A 48 -7.76 22.66 -7.08
CA GLY A 48 -7.27 22.79 -5.70
C GLY A 48 -5.90 22.16 -5.48
N PHE A 49 -5.39 21.37 -6.43
CA PHE A 49 -4.11 20.70 -6.31
C PHE A 49 -2.95 21.60 -6.75
N ARG A 50 -1.86 21.63 -5.97
CA ARG A 50 -0.61 22.29 -6.37
C ARG A 50 0.61 21.46 -5.98
N TRP A 51 1.57 21.34 -6.89
CA TRP A 51 2.90 20.84 -6.55
C TRP A 51 3.65 21.88 -5.73
N LEU A 52 4.28 21.43 -4.64
CA LEU A 52 5.18 22.25 -3.84
C LEU A 52 6.65 21.93 -4.16
N ALA A 53 6.95 20.66 -4.44
CA ALA A 53 8.28 20.21 -4.89
C ALA A 53 8.24 18.79 -5.48
N GLY A 54 9.26 18.46 -6.26
CA GLY A 54 9.58 17.06 -6.60
C GLY A 54 8.70 16.42 -7.68
N GLU A 55 7.94 17.20 -8.46
CA GLU A 55 7.17 16.68 -9.59
C GLU A 55 8.07 15.88 -10.57
N HIS A 56 9.28 16.37 -10.84
CA HIS A 56 10.29 15.68 -11.67
C HIS A 56 10.71 14.30 -11.13
N ALA A 57 10.46 14.01 -9.85
CA ALA A 57 10.76 12.72 -9.21
C ALA A 57 9.56 11.76 -9.25
N VAL A 58 8.45 12.13 -9.91
CA VAL A 58 7.27 11.29 -10.11
C VAL A 58 7.40 10.54 -11.43
N ARG A 59 7.23 9.22 -11.38
CA ARG A 59 7.23 8.34 -12.57
C ARG A 59 5.92 7.59 -12.67
N ALA A 60 5.36 7.49 -13.89
CA ALA A 60 4.19 6.67 -14.18
C ALA A 60 4.57 5.19 -14.29
N SER A 61 3.72 4.30 -13.77
CA SER A 61 3.91 2.83 -13.85
C SER A 61 3.47 2.24 -15.19
N SER A 62 2.56 2.90 -15.91
CA SER A 62 2.01 2.49 -17.22
C SER A 62 1.35 3.69 -17.92
N ALA A 63 1.04 3.53 -19.21
CA ALA A 63 0.45 4.58 -20.03
C ALA A 63 -1.03 4.90 -19.71
N SER A 64 -1.79 3.99 -19.06
CA SER A 64 -3.19 4.18 -18.62
C SER A 64 -3.71 2.92 -17.88
N PRO A 65 -4.69 2.99 -16.94
CA PRO A 65 -5.00 4.11 -16.04
C PRO A 65 -4.00 4.18 -14.88
N TYR A 66 -3.59 5.43 -14.62
CA TYR A 66 -2.26 5.77 -14.14
C TYR A 66 -2.08 5.52 -12.64
N ARG A 67 -1.02 4.79 -12.31
CA ARG A 67 -0.37 4.89 -11.00
C ARG A 67 0.96 5.59 -11.22
N SER A 68 1.31 6.47 -10.31
CA SER A 68 2.58 7.16 -10.31
C SER A 68 3.24 6.98 -8.95
N PHE A 69 4.56 7.06 -8.91
CA PHE A 69 5.32 6.85 -7.67
C PHE A 69 6.54 7.76 -7.62
N CYS A 70 7.00 8.03 -6.40
CA CYS A 70 8.27 8.70 -6.17
C CYS A 70 9.42 7.73 -6.52
N VAL A 71 10.28 8.10 -7.47
CA VAL A 71 11.41 7.25 -7.90
C VAL A 71 12.45 7.00 -6.80
N THR A 72 12.48 7.84 -5.75
CA THR A 72 13.40 7.71 -4.63
C THR A 72 12.93 6.70 -3.59
N CYS A 73 11.64 6.70 -3.24
CA CYS A 73 11.13 5.88 -2.12
C CYS A 73 10.01 4.89 -2.49
N GLY A 74 9.54 4.90 -3.73
CA GLY A 74 8.48 4.01 -4.20
C GLY A 74 7.08 4.33 -3.68
N ALA A 75 6.92 5.32 -2.79
CA ALA A 75 5.61 5.74 -2.32
C ALA A 75 4.76 6.22 -3.51
N ALA A 76 3.49 5.83 -3.50
CA ALA A 76 2.53 6.24 -4.51
C ALA A 76 2.37 7.76 -4.51
N ALA A 77 2.39 8.37 -5.70
CA ALA A 77 2.22 9.80 -5.91
C ALA A 77 0.79 10.11 -6.37
N PRO A 78 0.34 11.36 -6.24
CA PRO A 78 -0.95 11.81 -6.76
C PRO A 78 -1.19 11.39 -8.21
N LEU A 79 -2.42 10.98 -8.48
CA LEU A 79 -2.96 10.80 -9.81
C LEU A 79 -3.75 12.05 -10.20
N LEU A 80 -3.25 12.78 -11.19
CA LEU A 80 -3.95 13.93 -11.76
C LEU A 80 -4.69 13.48 -13.02
N ALA A 81 -5.99 13.76 -13.09
CA ALA A 81 -6.87 13.40 -14.20
C ALA A 81 -7.49 14.68 -14.80
N PRO A 82 -6.77 15.40 -15.69
CA PRO A 82 -7.27 16.63 -16.30
C PRO A 82 -8.53 16.44 -17.15
N ASP A 83 -8.68 15.26 -17.78
CA ASP A 83 -9.89 14.87 -18.52
C ASP A 83 -11.14 14.86 -17.64
N ARG A 84 -10.98 14.58 -16.35
CA ARG A 84 -12.07 14.54 -15.36
C ARG A 84 -12.06 15.72 -14.40
N GLN A 85 -11.08 16.61 -14.49
CA GLN A 85 -10.83 17.70 -13.54
C GLN A 85 -10.69 17.21 -12.07
N LEU A 86 -10.06 16.04 -11.87
CA LEU A 86 -9.87 15.43 -10.55
C LEU A 86 -8.39 15.24 -10.20
N ALA A 87 -8.08 15.38 -8.91
CA ALA A 87 -6.87 14.89 -8.29
C ALA A 87 -7.24 13.75 -7.32
N LEU A 88 -6.69 12.56 -7.55
CA LEU A 88 -6.77 11.43 -6.64
C LEU A 88 -5.47 11.34 -5.86
N VAL A 89 -5.55 11.53 -4.55
CA VAL A 89 -4.40 11.54 -3.65
C VAL A 89 -4.49 10.41 -2.65
N HIS A 90 -3.35 9.84 -2.30
CA HIS A 90 -3.30 8.70 -1.39
C HIS A 90 -3.32 9.19 0.06
N ALA A 91 -4.36 8.82 0.81
CA ALA A 91 -4.62 9.37 2.13
C ALA A 91 -3.48 9.12 3.13
N GLY A 92 -2.70 8.03 2.95
CA GLY A 92 -1.52 7.73 3.75
C GLY A 92 -0.35 8.72 3.60
N ASN A 93 -0.37 9.57 2.57
CA ASN A 93 0.62 10.63 2.35
C ASN A 93 0.18 12.00 2.86
N LEU A 94 -1.08 12.15 3.26
CA LEU A 94 -1.63 13.42 3.70
C LEU A 94 -1.39 13.67 5.20
N GLU A 95 -1.23 14.93 5.55
CA GLU A 95 -1.02 15.40 6.92
C GLU A 95 -2.30 16.00 7.51
N GLY A 96 -2.40 15.95 8.84
CA GLY A 96 -3.50 16.56 9.58
C GLY A 96 -4.81 15.78 9.53
N ASP A 97 -5.85 16.41 10.06
CA ASP A 97 -7.22 15.95 9.91
C ASP A 97 -7.73 16.32 8.51
N LEU A 98 -8.25 15.33 7.79
CA LEU A 98 -8.74 15.50 6.43
C LEU A 98 -10.20 15.97 6.40
N GLY A 99 -10.91 15.92 7.54
CA GLY A 99 -12.34 16.25 7.61
C GLY A 99 -13.24 15.30 6.81
N ILE A 100 -12.71 14.14 6.40
CA ILE A 100 -13.41 13.10 5.65
C ILE A 100 -12.84 11.72 6.02
N GLU A 101 -13.68 10.70 6.00
CA GLU A 101 -13.34 9.29 6.21
C GLU A 101 -13.75 8.47 4.99
N PRO A 102 -13.22 7.24 4.80
CA PRO A 102 -13.67 6.36 3.73
C PRO A 102 -15.19 6.15 3.78
N GLN A 103 -15.85 6.30 2.63
CA GLN A 103 -17.31 6.21 2.52
C GLN A 103 -17.78 4.86 1.96
N PHE A 104 -16.91 4.11 1.29
CA PHE A 104 -17.22 2.80 0.74
C PHE A 104 -15.95 2.01 0.38
N HIS A 105 -16.15 0.71 0.17
CA HIS A 105 -15.19 -0.20 -0.42
C HIS A 105 -15.62 -0.53 -1.85
N GLN A 106 -14.68 -0.49 -2.80
CA GLN A 106 -14.93 -0.87 -4.18
C GLN A 106 -13.99 -1.98 -4.65
N LEU A 107 -14.43 -2.71 -5.67
CA LEU A 107 -13.71 -3.84 -6.26
C LEU A 107 -13.40 -4.94 -5.22
N VAL A 108 -14.34 -5.19 -4.28
CA VAL A 108 -14.14 -6.18 -3.20
C VAL A 108 -14.10 -7.62 -3.70
N GLY A 109 -14.63 -7.90 -4.89
CA GLY A 109 -14.52 -9.22 -5.54
C GLY A 109 -13.07 -9.60 -5.88
N SER A 110 -12.16 -8.62 -5.86
CA SER A 110 -10.72 -8.81 -5.98
C SER A 110 -10.00 -8.45 -4.68
N LYS A 111 -10.63 -8.56 -3.50
CA LYS A 111 -9.96 -8.36 -2.19
C LYS A 111 -8.95 -9.47 -1.91
N ALA A 112 -7.95 -9.19 -1.08
CA ALA A 112 -7.03 -10.22 -0.58
C ALA A 112 -7.77 -11.26 0.30
N PRO A 113 -7.53 -12.57 0.13
CA PRO A 113 -8.23 -13.61 0.88
C PRO A 113 -7.90 -13.61 2.39
N TRP A 114 -6.76 -13.03 2.77
CA TRP A 114 -6.33 -12.88 4.16
C TRP A 114 -6.89 -11.66 4.88
N TYR A 115 -7.62 -10.78 4.18
CA TYR A 115 -8.20 -9.57 4.76
C TYR A 115 -9.71 -9.70 4.95
N THR A 116 -10.25 -9.29 6.09
CA THR A 116 -11.70 -9.17 6.35
C THR A 116 -12.06 -7.69 6.48
N ILE A 117 -13.11 -7.24 5.79
CA ILE A 117 -13.65 -5.90 5.98
C ILE A 117 -14.60 -6.01 7.17
N THR A 118 -14.32 -5.25 8.24
CA THR A 118 -15.03 -5.37 9.53
C THR A 118 -15.86 -4.12 9.87
N ASP A 119 -15.84 -3.08 9.04
CA ASP A 119 -16.76 -1.95 9.17
C ASP A 119 -18.09 -2.21 8.44
N SER A 120 -19.01 -1.26 8.57
CA SER A 120 -20.35 -1.30 7.95
C SER A 120 -20.45 -0.45 6.68
N LEU A 121 -19.33 -0.03 6.08
CA LEU A 121 -19.37 0.79 4.88
C LEU A 121 -19.90 -0.03 3.68
N PRO A 122 -20.61 0.59 2.72
CA PRO A 122 -21.02 -0.07 1.49
C PRO A 122 -19.86 -0.78 0.78
N GLN A 123 -20.10 -2.01 0.33
CA GLN A 123 -19.12 -2.83 -0.39
C GLN A 123 -19.62 -3.12 -1.81
N PHE A 124 -18.85 -2.70 -2.80
CA PHE A 124 -19.13 -2.95 -4.21
C PHE A 124 -18.19 -4.02 -4.75
N GLU A 125 -18.76 -5.15 -5.21
CA GLU A 125 -18.01 -6.24 -5.85
C GLU A 125 -17.20 -5.74 -7.06
N ARG A 126 -17.79 -4.80 -7.80
CA ARG A 126 -17.22 -4.13 -8.98
C ARG A 126 -17.15 -2.61 -8.74
N TRP A 127 -17.08 -1.83 -9.80
CA TRP A 127 -17.20 -0.37 -9.70
C TRP A 127 -18.54 0.04 -9.09
N PRO A 128 -18.58 1.10 -8.26
CA PRO A 128 -19.83 1.65 -7.76
C PRO A 128 -20.69 2.20 -8.92
N PRO A 129 -22.02 2.28 -8.76
CA PRO A 129 -22.91 2.88 -9.76
C PRO A 129 -22.42 4.24 -10.26
N GLY A 130 -22.51 4.48 -11.57
CA GLY A 130 -22.05 5.72 -12.20
C GLY A 130 -20.55 5.75 -12.56
N THR A 131 -19.75 4.78 -12.13
CA THR A 131 -18.34 4.66 -12.55
C THR A 131 -18.20 3.63 -13.67
N GLN A 132 -17.84 4.08 -14.87
CA GLN A 132 -17.56 3.23 -16.02
C GLN A 132 -16.07 3.31 -16.36
N ALA A 133 -15.26 2.48 -15.70
CA ALA A 133 -13.85 2.31 -16.01
C ALA A 133 -13.57 0.83 -16.30
N PRO A 134 -12.60 0.50 -17.18
CA PRO A 134 -12.20 -0.88 -17.37
C PRO A 134 -11.60 -1.42 -16.06
N VAL A 135 -12.07 -2.58 -15.62
CA VAL A 135 -11.38 -3.37 -14.59
C VAL A 135 -10.24 -4.11 -15.31
N VAL A 136 -9.00 -3.70 -15.06
CA VAL A 136 -7.83 -4.42 -15.56
C VAL A 136 -7.52 -5.55 -14.59
N GLU A 137 -7.93 -6.76 -14.94
CA GLU A 137 -7.57 -7.95 -14.17
C GLU A 137 -6.11 -8.34 -14.44
N ARG A 138 -5.40 -8.72 -13.37
CA ARG A 138 -4.07 -9.31 -13.49
C ARG A 138 -4.26 -10.81 -13.73
N PRO A 139 -3.43 -11.44 -14.58
CA PRO A 139 -3.43 -12.89 -14.72
C PRO A 139 -3.30 -13.56 -13.35
N ALA A 140 -4.14 -14.56 -13.11
CA ALA A 140 -4.03 -15.39 -11.91
C ALA A 140 -2.69 -16.15 -11.96
N VAL A 141 -2.05 -16.28 -10.80
CA VAL A 141 -0.87 -17.12 -10.65
C VAL A 141 -1.35 -18.49 -10.18
N GLU A 142 -0.96 -19.54 -10.90
CA GLU A 142 -1.20 -20.91 -10.47
C GLU A 142 -0.46 -21.18 -9.17
N ALA A 143 -1.21 -21.62 -8.16
CA ALA A 143 -0.68 -21.91 -6.84
C ALA A 143 0.14 -23.21 -6.89
N ARG A 144 1.37 -23.13 -6.39
CA ARG A 144 2.23 -24.30 -6.17
C ARG A 144 2.11 -24.78 -4.73
N GLU A 145 1.97 -26.09 -4.56
CA GLU A 145 1.91 -26.69 -3.24
C GLU A 145 3.18 -26.41 -2.43
N GLY A 146 3.01 -26.15 -1.12
CA GLY A 146 4.12 -25.93 -0.19
C GLY A 146 4.80 -24.56 -0.26
N VAL A 147 4.40 -23.66 -1.18
CA VAL A 147 4.99 -22.33 -1.33
C VAL A 147 3.95 -21.22 -1.39
N THR A 148 4.27 -20.07 -0.79
CA THR A 148 3.54 -18.82 -1.01
C THR A 148 4.26 -18.01 -2.08
N GLN A 149 3.52 -17.55 -3.10
CA GLN A 149 4.05 -16.81 -4.23
C GLN A 149 3.66 -15.34 -4.15
N GLY A 150 4.54 -14.47 -4.64
CA GLY A 150 4.24 -13.05 -4.78
C GLY A 150 4.98 -12.40 -5.94
N SER A 151 4.49 -11.21 -6.32
CA SER A 151 5.03 -10.42 -7.43
C SER A 151 4.73 -8.95 -7.27
N CYS A 152 5.53 -8.10 -7.91
CA CYS A 152 5.20 -6.68 -8.04
C CYS A 152 4.02 -6.47 -9.00
N LEU A 153 3.54 -5.22 -9.13
CA LEU A 153 2.40 -4.88 -9.98
C LEU A 153 2.59 -5.33 -11.44
N CYS A 154 3.72 -5.01 -12.08
CA CYS A 154 3.98 -5.39 -13.49
C CYS A 154 4.38 -6.86 -13.66
N GLY A 155 4.72 -7.57 -12.58
CA GLY A 155 5.13 -8.97 -12.63
C GLY A 155 6.62 -9.20 -12.96
N ASP A 156 7.42 -8.17 -13.21
CA ASP A 156 8.86 -8.34 -13.50
C ASP A 156 9.65 -8.84 -12.28
N VAL A 157 9.21 -8.46 -11.08
CA VAL A 157 9.74 -8.96 -9.81
C VAL A 157 8.80 -10.03 -9.30
N ALA A 158 9.33 -11.21 -9.01
CA ALA A 158 8.60 -12.27 -8.32
C ALA A 158 9.48 -12.97 -7.30
N PHE A 159 8.84 -13.46 -6.25
CA PHE A 159 9.45 -14.10 -5.12
C PHE A 159 8.54 -15.21 -4.59
N GLU A 160 9.10 -16.07 -3.77
CA GLU A 160 8.37 -17.10 -3.06
C GLU A 160 8.97 -17.34 -1.67
N PHE A 161 8.20 -18.01 -0.83
CA PHE A 161 8.72 -18.59 0.40
C PHE A 161 7.98 -19.87 0.78
N ASP A 162 8.68 -20.79 1.41
CA ASP A 162 8.13 -22.02 1.96
C ASP A 162 7.97 -21.98 3.49
N GLY A 163 7.18 -22.91 4.02
CA GLY A 163 6.94 -23.03 5.46
C GLY A 163 6.04 -21.94 6.05
N THR A 164 5.83 -22.01 7.36
CA THR A 164 4.96 -21.07 8.07
C THR A 164 5.68 -19.74 8.31
N PRO A 165 5.11 -18.59 7.91
CA PRO A 165 5.70 -17.30 8.25
C PRO A 165 5.74 -17.05 9.76
N LEU A 166 6.72 -16.28 10.22
CA LEU A 166 6.95 -15.99 11.63
C LEU A 166 5.77 -15.24 12.28
N ARG A 167 5.16 -14.31 11.54
CA ARG A 167 3.97 -13.54 11.95
C ARG A 167 3.48 -12.67 10.81
N MET A 168 2.24 -12.19 10.93
CA MET A 168 1.69 -11.11 10.11
C MET A 168 1.17 -10.00 11.02
N MET A 169 1.44 -8.73 10.69
CA MET A 169 1.00 -7.58 11.49
C MET A 169 0.60 -6.39 10.62
N TYR A 170 -0.35 -5.59 11.11
CA TYR A 170 -0.63 -4.26 10.59
C TYR A 170 0.19 -3.22 11.33
N CYS A 171 0.95 -2.40 10.60
CA CYS A 171 1.74 -1.33 11.19
C CYS A 171 1.18 0.04 10.78
N HIS A 172 0.78 0.83 11.79
CA HIS A 172 0.08 2.10 11.64
C HIS A 172 1.01 3.32 11.74
N CYS A 173 2.30 3.12 12.00
CA CYS A 173 3.23 4.23 12.15
C CYS A 173 3.29 5.11 10.89
N THR A 174 3.55 6.40 11.07
CA THR A 174 3.57 7.38 9.96
C THR A 174 4.52 6.97 8.83
N ARG A 175 5.64 6.31 9.14
CA ARG A 175 6.58 5.78 8.14
C ARG A 175 5.95 4.67 7.28
N CYS A 176 5.20 3.75 7.89
CA CYS A 176 4.46 2.72 7.16
C CYS A 176 3.31 3.32 6.34
N ARG A 177 2.55 4.27 6.88
CA ARG A 177 1.48 4.96 6.15
C ARG A 177 2.01 5.68 4.91
N ARG A 178 3.08 6.47 5.06
CA ARG A 178 3.70 7.21 3.95
C ARG A 178 4.41 6.31 2.95
N GLY A 179 5.10 5.27 3.41
CA GLY A 179 5.83 4.34 2.55
C GLY A 179 4.93 3.42 1.72
N ARG A 180 3.76 3.07 2.27
CA ARG A 180 2.74 2.29 1.54
C ARG A 180 1.69 3.17 0.88
N SER A 181 1.67 4.46 1.17
CA SER A 181 0.62 5.40 0.73
C SER A 181 -0.79 4.86 1.04
N ALA A 182 -0.96 4.25 2.21
CA ALA A 182 -2.17 3.53 2.61
C ALA A 182 -2.46 3.76 4.10
N ALA A 183 -3.63 3.32 4.58
CA ALA A 183 -4.04 3.43 5.98
C ALA A 183 -3.02 2.81 6.96
N HIS A 184 -2.40 1.70 6.55
CA HIS A 184 -1.35 1.00 7.28
C HIS A 184 -0.54 0.11 6.34
N ALA A 185 0.61 -0.37 6.79
CA ALA A 185 1.27 -1.50 6.13
C ALA A 185 0.62 -2.82 6.57
N ALA A 186 0.63 -3.83 5.69
CA ALA A 186 0.35 -5.22 6.05
C ALA A 186 1.62 -6.03 5.78
N ASN A 187 2.29 -6.50 6.83
CA ASN A 187 3.61 -7.11 6.71
C ASN A 187 3.57 -8.56 7.18
N VAL A 188 4.01 -9.47 6.32
CA VAL A 188 4.34 -10.86 6.64
C VAL A 188 5.84 -10.93 6.90
N PHE A 189 6.22 -11.56 8.01
CA PHE A 189 7.62 -11.77 8.39
C PHE A 189 7.99 -13.22 8.09
N VAL A 190 9.02 -13.43 7.28
CA VAL A 190 9.43 -14.76 6.79
C VAL A 190 10.88 -14.99 7.18
N ALA A 191 11.21 -16.16 7.72
CA ALA A 191 12.61 -16.51 8.00
C ALA A 191 13.45 -16.38 6.72
N LEU A 192 14.65 -15.81 6.83
CA LEU A 192 15.40 -15.40 5.65
C LEU A 192 15.83 -16.59 4.77
N ASP A 193 16.13 -17.74 5.38
CA ASP A 193 16.46 -19.00 4.72
C ASP A 193 15.29 -19.64 3.95
N ARG A 194 14.06 -19.19 4.22
CA ARG A 194 12.82 -19.63 3.54
C ARG A 194 12.41 -18.72 2.40
N PHE A 195 13.02 -17.54 2.27
CA PHE A 195 12.67 -16.58 1.22
C PHE A 195 13.57 -16.77 -0.01
N ARG A 196 12.98 -16.71 -1.21
CA ARG A 196 13.72 -16.77 -2.48
C ARG A 196 13.17 -15.78 -3.49
N TRP A 197 14.07 -15.09 -4.20
CA TRP A 197 13.71 -14.39 -5.42
C TRP A 197 13.55 -15.40 -6.56
N VAL A 198 12.43 -15.31 -7.28
CA VAL A 198 12.17 -16.13 -8.47
C VAL A 198 12.70 -15.42 -9.72
N ARG A 199 12.53 -14.09 -9.78
CA ARG A 199 13.07 -13.24 -10.85
C ARG A 199 13.06 -11.77 -10.43
N GLY A 200 13.86 -10.97 -11.14
CA GLY A 200 13.76 -9.52 -11.11
C GLY A 200 14.29 -8.85 -9.84
N GLU A 201 15.09 -9.55 -9.02
CA GLU A 201 15.74 -8.95 -7.84
C GLU A 201 16.49 -7.66 -8.21
N ALA A 202 17.22 -7.64 -9.32
CA ALA A 202 17.93 -6.46 -9.82
C ALA A 202 17.01 -5.25 -10.14
N ARG A 203 15.69 -5.45 -10.23
CA ARG A 203 14.70 -4.38 -10.41
C ARG A 203 14.11 -3.90 -9.08
N VAL A 204 14.58 -4.39 -7.94
CA VAL A 204 14.15 -3.95 -6.61
C VAL A 204 15.09 -2.85 -6.12
N ALA A 205 14.54 -1.66 -5.94
CA ALA A 205 15.20 -0.59 -5.21
C ALA A 205 14.73 -0.57 -3.76
N SER A 206 15.56 -0.01 -2.88
CA SER A 206 15.19 0.22 -1.48
C SER A 206 15.46 1.66 -1.07
N TYR A 207 14.62 2.18 -0.18
CA TYR A 207 14.82 3.46 0.47
C TYR A 207 14.95 3.24 1.97
N LYS A 208 16.13 3.55 2.50
CA LYS A 208 16.45 3.57 3.92
C LYS A 208 16.18 4.96 4.46
N LEU A 209 15.30 5.06 5.46
CA LEU A 209 15.13 6.32 6.17
C LEU A 209 16.40 6.56 7.03
N PRO A 210 17.13 7.67 6.87
CA PRO A 210 18.47 7.84 7.46
C PRO A 210 18.49 7.64 8.98
N GLU A 211 17.50 8.17 9.69
CA GLU A 211 17.45 8.16 11.16
C GLU A 211 16.90 6.84 11.72
N ALA A 212 16.44 5.92 10.87
CA ALA A 212 15.78 4.71 11.34
C ALA A 212 16.73 3.52 11.41
N ARG A 213 16.87 2.92 12.60
CA ARG A 213 17.70 1.72 12.83
C ARG A 213 17.43 0.60 11.82
N PHE A 214 16.17 0.18 11.65
CA PHE A 214 15.81 -0.98 10.79
C PHE A 214 14.75 -0.69 9.72
N PHE A 215 14.16 0.51 9.69
CA PHE A 215 13.09 0.81 8.76
C PHE A 215 13.65 1.12 7.38
N SER A 216 13.12 0.44 6.37
CA SER A 216 13.27 0.76 4.96
C SER A 216 12.03 0.26 4.22
N VAL A 217 11.83 0.76 3.01
CA VAL A 217 10.86 0.21 2.05
C VAL A 217 11.61 -0.31 0.84
N ALA A 218 11.02 -1.29 0.16
CA ALA A 218 11.51 -1.80 -1.12
C ALA A 218 10.39 -1.78 -2.14
N PHE A 219 10.74 -1.54 -3.40
CA PHE A 219 9.80 -1.36 -4.50
C PHE A 219 10.42 -1.74 -5.85
N CYS A 220 9.58 -2.13 -6.81
CA CYS A 220 10.00 -2.36 -8.18
C CYS A 220 10.29 -1.03 -8.89
N THR A 221 11.47 -0.87 -9.50
CA THR A 221 11.87 0.36 -10.21
C THR A 221 11.10 0.61 -11.50
N GLY A 222 10.49 -0.44 -12.07
CA GLY A 222 9.65 -0.35 -13.27
C GLY A 222 8.25 0.17 -12.96
N CYS A 223 7.55 -0.47 -12.01
CA CYS A 223 6.14 -0.17 -11.75
C CYS A 223 5.86 0.57 -10.43
N GLY A 224 6.88 0.80 -9.59
CA GLY A 224 6.74 1.45 -8.28
C GLY A 224 6.06 0.61 -7.20
N GLY A 225 5.56 -0.58 -7.55
CA GLY A 225 4.84 -1.43 -6.62
C GLY A 225 5.75 -1.93 -5.50
N ALA A 226 5.19 -2.05 -4.30
CA ALA A 226 5.88 -2.59 -3.14
C ALA A 226 6.57 -3.93 -3.44
N ALA A 227 7.71 -4.17 -2.79
CA ALA A 227 8.47 -5.41 -2.87
C ALA A 227 8.93 -5.87 -1.47
N PRO A 228 9.28 -7.15 -1.29
CA PRO A 228 9.95 -7.63 -0.09
C PRO A 228 11.24 -6.86 0.21
N ARG A 229 11.50 -6.61 1.48
CA ARG A 229 12.84 -6.18 1.96
C ARG A 229 13.48 -7.29 2.76
N LEU A 230 14.75 -7.54 2.54
CA LEU A 230 15.53 -8.48 3.34
C LEU A 230 16.17 -7.75 4.52
N SER A 231 16.30 -8.43 5.67
CA SER A 231 17.02 -7.95 6.85
C SER A 231 17.95 -9.07 7.33
N PRO A 232 19.13 -9.28 6.67
CA PRO A 232 20.10 -10.28 7.09
C PRO A 232 20.51 -10.15 8.56
N GLU A 233 20.67 -8.91 9.03
CA GLU A 233 21.03 -8.59 10.42
C GLU A 233 19.95 -8.98 11.44
N ARG A 234 18.73 -9.31 10.99
CA ARG A 234 17.63 -9.77 11.84
C ARG A 234 17.14 -11.18 11.47
N GLY A 235 17.76 -11.83 10.48
CA GLY A 235 17.41 -13.19 10.06
C GLY A 235 16.04 -13.34 9.40
N PHE A 236 15.42 -12.28 8.86
CA PHE A 236 14.12 -12.40 8.19
C PHE A 236 13.91 -11.42 7.02
N ALA A 237 13.00 -11.78 6.13
CA ALA A 237 12.41 -10.90 5.12
C ALA A 237 11.10 -10.28 5.65
N VAL A 238 10.83 -9.03 5.27
CA VAL A 238 9.53 -8.37 5.46
C VAL A 238 8.84 -8.30 4.11
N VAL A 239 7.79 -9.09 3.94
CA VAL A 239 6.99 -9.19 2.73
C VAL A 239 5.72 -8.34 2.89
N PRO A 240 5.50 -7.31 2.05
CA PRO A 240 4.22 -6.60 2.04
C PRO A 240 3.11 -7.54 1.55
N ALA A 241 2.12 -7.84 2.39
CA ALA A 241 1.11 -8.86 2.12
C ALA A 241 0.26 -8.58 0.87
N GLY A 242 0.11 -7.30 0.49
CA GLY A 242 -0.60 -6.91 -0.74
C GLY A 242 0.11 -7.35 -2.04
N THR A 243 1.39 -7.74 -1.95
CA THR A 243 2.19 -8.23 -3.08
C THR A 243 2.07 -9.74 -3.31
N LEU A 244 1.41 -10.47 -2.40
CA LEU A 244 1.19 -11.90 -2.52
C LEU A 244 0.20 -12.21 -3.65
N ASP A 245 0.48 -13.27 -4.39
CA ASP A 245 -0.41 -13.85 -5.40
C ASP A 245 -1.21 -15.04 -4.82
N THR A 246 -0.67 -15.73 -3.82
CA THR A 246 -1.36 -16.83 -3.10
C THR A 246 -1.57 -16.49 -1.61
N ASP A 247 -2.52 -17.17 -0.94
CA ASP A 247 -2.79 -16.95 0.50
C ASP A 247 -1.58 -17.45 1.33
N PRO A 248 -1.01 -16.63 2.24
CA PRO A 248 0.11 -17.04 3.08
C PRO A 248 -0.27 -18.03 4.21
N GLY A 249 -1.54 -18.43 4.31
CA GLY A 249 -2.03 -19.39 5.31
C GLY A 249 -2.13 -18.84 6.74
N ILE A 250 -1.80 -17.56 6.94
CA ILE A 250 -1.87 -16.87 8.23
C ILE A 250 -2.71 -15.60 8.13
N ARG A 251 -3.10 -15.07 9.29
CA ARG A 251 -3.85 -13.82 9.42
C ARG A 251 -3.06 -12.83 10.29
N PRO A 252 -3.31 -11.51 10.18
CA PRO A 252 -2.67 -10.52 11.04
C PRO A 252 -2.97 -10.79 12.52
N ALA A 253 -1.91 -10.84 13.33
CA ALA A 253 -2.01 -11.11 14.75
C ALA A 253 -2.17 -9.83 15.61
N ALA A 254 -1.83 -8.66 15.06
CA ALA A 254 -1.89 -7.38 15.77
C ALA A 254 -1.95 -6.17 14.83
N HIS A 255 -2.58 -5.10 15.32
CA HIS A 255 -2.35 -3.72 14.93
C HIS A 255 -1.30 -3.13 15.87
N ILE A 256 -0.16 -2.71 15.32
CA ILE A 256 0.95 -2.12 16.08
C ILE A 256 1.16 -0.66 15.68
N PHE A 257 1.72 0.14 16.58
CA PHE A 257 1.90 1.59 16.42
C PHE A 257 0.59 2.36 16.20
N VAL A 258 -0.49 1.94 16.87
CA VAL A 258 -1.83 2.55 16.73
C VAL A 258 -1.86 3.99 17.23
N GLY A 259 -0.98 4.37 18.17
CA GLY A 259 -0.82 5.77 18.60
C GLY A 259 -0.40 6.73 17.49
N SER A 260 0.07 6.21 16.35
CA SER A 260 0.42 6.98 15.14
C SER A 260 -0.51 6.73 13.94
N LYS A 261 -1.63 6.03 14.16
CA LYS A 261 -2.64 5.71 13.13
C LYS A 261 -3.20 6.98 12.51
N ALA A 262 -3.63 6.87 11.25
CA ALA A 262 -4.40 7.94 10.62
C ALA A 262 -5.67 8.26 11.42
N SER A 263 -5.97 9.55 11.62
CA SER A 263 -7.21 9.98 12.31
C SER A 263 -8.46 9.50 11.59
N TRP A 264 -8.43 9.49 10.26
CA TRP A 264 -9.53 9.07 9.38
C TRP A 264 -9.71 7.55 9.23
N PHE A 265 -8.84 6.72 9.82
CA PHE A 265 -8.93 5.25 9.70
C PHE A 265 -9.41 4.63 11.01
N ARG A 266 -10.55 3.93 11.01
CA ARG A 266 -11.06 3.22 12.19
C ARG A 266 -10.69 1.73 12.12
N ILE A 267 -10.22 1.18 13.25
CA ILE A 267 -10.01 -0.26 13.39
C ILE A 267 -11.30 -0.82 14.00
N THR A 268 -12.01 -1.64 13.24
CA THR A 268 -13.35 -2.16 13.59
C THR A 268 -13.38 -3.67 13.84
N GLY A 269 -12.25 -4.35 13.73
CA GLY A 269 -12.13 -5.79 13.98
C GLY A 269 -11.49 -6.09 15.34
N ASP A 270 -11.52 -7.37 15.72
CA ASP A 270 -11.07 -7.83 17.05
C ASP A 270 -9.57 -8.14 17.16
N VAL A 271 -8.81 -7.86 16.09
CA VAL A 271 -7.35 -8.07 16.11
C VAL A 271 -6.73 -7.13 17.15
N PRO A 272 -5.91 -7.65 18.10
CA PRO A 272 -5.33 -6.85 19.18
C PRO A 272 -4.64 -5.58 18.71
N GLN A 273 -4.80 -4.50 19.48
CA GLN A 273 -4.26 -3.16 19.17
C GLN A 273 -3.22 -2.76 20.21
N PHE A 274 -2.07 -2.26 19.74
CA PHE A 274 -0.99 -1.77 20.57
C PHE A 274 -0.57 -0.38 20.10
N ASP A 275 -0.43 0.55 21.05
CA ASP A 275 0.02 1.91 20.75
C ASP A 275 1.44 1.94 20.17
N GLU A 276 2.26 0.96 20.53
CA GLU A 276 3.60 0.72 20.00
C GLU A 276 3.77 -0.75 19.57
N LEU A 277 4.91 -1.38 19.88
CA LEU A 277 5.10 -2.82 19.72
C LEU A 277 4.38 -3.58 20.84
N PRO A 278 3.93 -4.83 20.60
CA PRO A 278 3.44 -5.69 21.66
C PRO A 278 4.54 -5.91 22.72
N PRO A 279 4.18 -6.09 24.00
CA PRO A 279 5.13 -6.48 25.03
C PRO A 279 5.91 -7.73 24.60
N GLN A 280 7.20 -7.77 24.92
CA GLN A 280 7.97 -9.02 24.77
C GLN A 280 7.45 -10.00 25.83
N ALA A 281 7.14 -11.22 25.38
CA ALA A 281 6.76 -12.33 26.27
C ALA A 281 7.96 -12.80 27.11
#